data_AF-A0A536NPI9-F1
#
_entry.id   AF-A0A536NPI9-F1
#
_cell.length_a   1.000
_cell.length_b   1.000
_cell.length_c   1.000
_cell.angle_alpha   90.00
_cell.angle_beta   90.00
_cell.angle_gamma   90.00
#
_symmetry.space_group_name_H-M   'P 1'
#
loop_
_entity.id
_entity.type
_entity.pdbx_description
1 polymer ?
#
loop_
_entity_poly.entity_id
_entity_poly.type
_entity_poly.pdbx_seq_one_letter_code
_entity_poly.pdbx_strand_id
1 'polypeptide(L)'
;MKVERRPYLVVAASAALALSALAPGVGGLAASGSAGTSAHLTYAGKTHLAAGRTSSTADSLTDQTAPAIEADSHPPQNPNLNHVAASGVPRPAGNALATGQLSNFGGFTGINHENQRHSGTGAYAMTNFSLEPPDQGLCVGGNFVVETVNDALRVFSKSGTALTSTTALNQFLLAKPAVIRTSPPVFGDFISDPKCYFDSDTQRWFLTALQIDLDPVTEAFGTHSKQYVAVSNTNDPTQSWSVFFFDTTDATGGAHASCPCFGDQPLIGADANGFYVSTNEYNLHPFGSSFNGAQIYAISKAAIEATPAATPTTIPVVQINAGPMLLPNGGLAFSVQPATSPSAAYESANRGTEYFMSDLDFSAAPAIGMGASGLAVWALTNTASLSTTPAVGLAVTVIGSEFYGQPPNAEQKSGELFLGDATHNPLALVAANDDRMNQVVFANGKLWAGVNSAVQTANGPTRAGAAYFIVTPSDANGTLSASVTKQGYAAVNQENLLFPSIGVTSTGKGIITFTLVGPDFFPSTAYASINASTGVGDIHIAAPGQGPEDGFTGYDNPRAPGAGDVARWGDYTAAVADGNSVWFATEFIAHPSTDLTTRTALANWATFVAHVTP
;
A
#
# COMPACT_ATOMS: atom_id res chain seq x y z
N MET A 1 21.44 -16.06 28.22
CA MET A 1 21.15 -14.61 28.23
C MET A 1 19.82 -14.47 27.54
N LYS A 2 18.73 -14.15 28.26
CA LYS A 2 17.42 -13.93 27.65
C LYS A 2 17.54 -12.65 26.83
N VAL A 3 17.51 -12.77 25.51
CA VAL A 3 17.29 -11.63 24.62
C VAL A 3 15.84 -11.25 24.86
N GLU A 4 15.59 -10.18 25.62
CA GLU A 4 14.28 -9.55 25.68
C GLU A 4 13.95 -9.11 24.26
N ARG A 5 13.02 -9.82 23.61
CA ARG A 5 12.51 -9.45 22.29
C ARG A 5 11.56 -8.27 22.43
N ARG A 6 11.56 -7.43 21.39
CA ARG A 6 10.68 -6.30 21.09
C ARG A 6 9.49 -6.18 22.08
N PRO A 7 9.48 -5.19 23.00
CA PRO A 7 8.24 -4.77 23.62
C PRO A 7 7.44 -4.02 22.56
N TYR A 8 6.61 -4.75 21.80
CA TYR A 8 5.65 -4.11 20.92
C TYR A 8 4.58 -3.46 21.78
N LEU A 9 4.56 -2.12 21.79
CA LEU A 9 3.40 -1.42 22.30
C LEU A 9 2.25 -1.68 21.32
N VAL A 10 1.20 -2.33 21.82
CA VAL A 10 -0.15 -2.02 21.36
C VAL A 10 -0.26 -0.50 21.41
N VAL A 11 -0.49 0.16 20.27
CA VAL A 11 -0.88 1.57 20.28
C VAL A 11 -2.31 1.63 20.82
N ALA A 12 -2.44 1.46 22.14
CA ALA A 12 -3.64 1.80 22.89
C ALA A 12 -3.42 3.22 23.40
N ALA A 13 -3.62 4.21 22.54
CA ALA A 13 -3.63 5.60 22.98
C ALA A 13 -5.01 5.93 23.54
N SER A 14 -5.11 6.02 24.86
CA SER A 14 -6.27 6.55 25.56
C SER A 14 -6.46 8.03 25.20
N ALA A 15 -7.27 8.31 24.17
CA ALA A 15 -7.71 9.68 23.89
C ALA A 15 -8.81 10.06 24.91
N ALA A 16 -8.57 11.11 25.69
CA ALA A 16 -9.61 11.70 26.52
C ALA A 16 -10.71 12.28 25.60
N LEU A 17 -11.88 11.64 25.59
CA LEU A 17 -13.06 12.12 24.88
C LEU A 17 -13.46 13.52 25.40
N ALA A 18 -13.27 14.54 24.59
CA ALA A 18 -14.08 15.75 24.67
C ALA A 18 -15.28 15.56 23.75
N LEU A 19 -16.42 15.15 24.32
CA LEU A 19 -17.71 15.14 23.60
C LEU A 19 -18.09 16.60 23.27
N SER A 20 -17.95 17.00 22.01
CA SER A 20 -18.66 18.16 21.46
C SER A 20 -19.55 17.69 20.31
N ALA A 21 -20.82 17.44 20.64
CA ALA A 21 -21.87 17.28 19.65
C ALA A 21 -22.11 18.62 18.93
N LEU A 22 -21.53 18.78 17.75
CA LEU A 22 -21.87 19.84 16.79
C LEU A 22 -22.06 19.20 15.42
N ALA A 23 -23.30 19.24 14.92
CA ALA A 23 -23.59 18.91 13.54
C ALA A 23 -22.88 19.92 12.63
N PRO A 24 -22.02 19.50 11.68
CA PRO A 24 -21.38 20.44 10.78
C PRO A 24 -22.33 20.82 9.65
N GLY A 25 -22.65 22.10 9.54
CA GLY A 25 -23.01 22.68 8.25
C GLY A 25 -21.76 22.64 7.37
N VAL A 26 -21.80 21.85 6.30
CA VAL A 26 -20.68 21.68 5.35
C VAL A 26 -20.55 22.96 4.52
N GLY A 27 -19.77 23.93 5.02
CA GLY A 27 -19.22 25.03 4.25
C GLY A 27 -17.72 24.82 4.10
N GLY A 28 -17.26 24.46 2.91
CA GLY A 28 -15.85 24.17 2.64
C GLY A 28 -14.96 25.40 2.84
N LEU A 29 -14.07 25.35 3.83
CA LEU A 29 -12.96 26.29 3.96
C LEU A 29 -11.80 25.76 3.11
N ALA A 30 -11.40 26.50 2.08
CA ALA A 30 -10.20 26.19 1.32
C ALA A 30 -8.97 26.65 2.12
N ALA A 31 -7.96 25.78 2.24
CA ALA A 31 -6.67 26.12 2.82
C ALA A 31 -5.58 26.06 1.75
N SER A 32 -4.61 26.99 1.83
CA SER A 32 -3.47 27.08 0.91
C SER A 32 -2.16 27.15 1.71
N GLY A 33 -1.18 26.31 1.36
CA GLY A 33 0.16 26.31 1.94
C GLY A 33 1.23 26.69 0.90
N SER A 34 2.30 27.38 1.33
CA SER A 34 3.48 27.65 0.51
C SER A 34 4.52 26.54 0.62
N ALA A 35 5.38 26.39 -0.40
CA ALA A 35 6.48 25.41 -0.47
C ALA A 35 7.27 25.30 0.85
N GLY A 36 7.39 24.07 1.35
CA GLY A 36 8.13 23.76 2.58
C GLY A 36 9.64 23.63 2.34
N THR A 37 10.33 23.04 3.32
CA THR A 37 11.79 22.90 3.35
C THR A 37 12.32 22.08 2.17
N SER A 38 13.49 22.45 1.63
CA SER A 38 14.16 21.64 0.61
C SER A 38 14.92 20.50 1.29
N ALA A 39 14.46 19.27 1.11
CA ALA A 39 15.28 18.09 1.28
C ALA A 39 16.11 17.84 0.00
N HIS A 40 16.99 16.85 0.03
CA HIS A 40 17.79 16.45 -1.14
C HIS A 40 17.78 14.93 -1.30
N LEU A 41 17.68 14.47 -2.54
CA LEU A 41 18.00 13.09 -2.86
C LEU A 41 19.51 12.88 -2.80
N THR A 42 19.89 11.82 -2.11
CA THR A 42 21.25 11.29 -2.07
C THR A 42 21.32 10.06 -2.94
N TYR A 43 22.29 10.01 -3.85
CA TYR A 43 22.54 8.84 -4.68
C TYR A 43 23.19 7.73 -3.85
N ALA A 44 22.53 6.59 -3.73
CA ALA A 44 23.03 5.41 -3.01
C ALA A 44 23.93 4.55 -3.90
N GLY A 45 23.60 4.45 -5.19
CA GLY A 45 24.37 3.64 -6.13
C GLY A 45 23.54 3.06 -7.25
N LYS A 46 24.15 2.13 -7.98
CA LYS A 46 23.54 1.45 -9.12
C LYS A 46 23.28 -0.02 -8.76
N THR A 47 22.10 -0.51 -9.11
CA THR A 47 21.69 -1.90 -8.89
C THR A 47 21.23 -2.54 -10.21
N HIS A 48 21.07 -3.85 -10.22
CA HIS A 48 20.52 -4.61 -11.35
C HIS A 48 19.82 -5.86 -10.84
N LEU A 49 18.86 -6.35 -11.62
CA LEU A 49 18.17 -7.60 -11.31
C LEU A 49 18.90 -8.76 -11.96
N ALA A 50 19.01 -9.88 -11.23
CA ALA A 50 19.57 -11.09 -11.80
C ALA A 50 18.57 -11.73 -12.77
N ALA A 51 19.07 -12.25 -13.89
CA ALA A 51 18.26 -12.96 -14.86
C ALA A 51 17.53 -14.15 -14.23
N GLY A 52 16.30 -14.39 -14.68
CA GLY A 52 15.44 -15.46 -14.20
C GLY A 52 16.14 -16.81 -14.28
N ARG A 53 16.19 -17.53 -13.15
CA ARG A 53 16.44 -18.97 -13.11
C ARG A 53 15.14 -19.65 -12.78
N THR A 54 14.86 -20.78 -13.43
CA THR A 54 13.89 -21.75 -12.92
C THR A 54 14.48 -22.33 -11.64
N SER A 55 14.14 -21.75 -10.48
CA SER A 55 14.46 -22.38 -9.20
C SER A 55 13.50 -23.55 -9.02
N SER A 56 14.04 -24.76 -9.10
CA SER A 56 13.33 -26.02 -8.86
C SER A 56 13.98 -26.71 -7.67
N THR A 57 13.83 -26.16 -6.47
CA THR A 57 14.09 -26.89 -5.24
C THR A 57 13.08 -26.42 -4.20
N ALA A 58 12.03 -27.22 -3.98
CA ALA A 58 11.34 -27.22 -2.70
C ALA A 58 12.36 -27.78 -1.69
N ASP A 59 12.89 -26.91 -0.82
CA ASP A 59 13.80 -27.36 0.22
C ASP A 59 13.04 -27.59 1.54
N SER A 60 13.53 -28.55 2.30
CA SER A 60 12.83 -29.17 3.41
C SER A 60 12.57 -28.22 4.59
N LEU A 61 11.40 -28.39 5.23
CA LEU A 61 10.96 -27.72 6.47
C LEU A 61 11.98 -27.77 7.64
N THR A 62 13.10 -28.50 7.50
CA THR A 62 14.07 -28.71 8.58
C THR A 62 14.94 -27.49 8.89
N ASP A 63 15.09 -26.54 7.97
CA ASP A 63 15.92 -25.33 8.21
C ASP A 63 15.20 -24.26 9.06
N GLN A 64 13.90 -24.44 9.32
CA GLN A 64 13.06 -23.52 10.13
C GLN A 64 12.90 -23.99 11.60
N THR A 65 13.80 -24.87 12.06
CA THR A 65 13.79 -25.43 13.43
C THR A 65 14.56 -24.60 14.46
N ALA A 66 15.21 -23.50 14.06
CA ALA A 66 15.87 -22.55 14.97
C ALA A 66 14.84 -21.54 15.53
N PRO A 67 14.51 -21.55 16.84
CA PRO A 67 13.29 -20.88 17.35
C PRO A 67 13.37 -19.35 17.51
N ALA A 68 14.36 -18.65 16.94
CA ALA A 68 14.68 -17.31 17.41
C ALA A 68 14.62 -16.09 16.49
N ILE A 69 14.74 -16.24 15.17
CA ILE A 69 14.95 -15.09 14.28
C ILE A 69 14.21 -15.29 12.95
N GLU A 70 13.05 -15.94 12.97
CA GLU A 70 12.45 -16.48 11.74
C GLU A 70 11.37 -15.59 11.14
N ALA A 71 10.75 -14.73 11.94
CA ALA A 71 9.64 -13.89 11.53
C ALA A 71 9.80 -12.45 11.97
N ASP A 72 9.29 -11.55 11.15
CA ASP A 72 9.08 -10.16 11.51
C ASP A 72 7.60 -9.98 11.86
N SER A 73 7.29 -9.93 13.16
CA SER A 73 5.91 -9.83 13.63
C SER A 73 5.42 -8.39 13.56
N HIS A 74 4.41 -8.16 12.71
CA HIS A 74 3.61 -6.94 12.67
C HIS A 74 2.22 -7.27 13.20
N PRO A 75 1.78 -6.69 14.34
CA PRO A 75 0.45 -6.96 14.86
C PRO A 75 -0.63 -6.39 13.92
N PRO A 76 -1.78 -7.05 13.75
CA PRO A 76 -2.92 -6.50 13.03
C PRO A 76 -3.37 -5.19 13.65
N GLN A 77 -3.79 -4.26 12.81
CA GLN A 77 -4.51 -3.09 13.26
C GLN A 77 -5.85 -3.55 13.85
N ASN A 78 -6.22 -3.00 15.02
CA ASN A 78 -7.49 -3.30 15.69
C ASN A 78 -7.78 -4.82 15.85
N PRO A 79 -6.91 -5.60 16.54
CA PRO A 79 -7.03 -7.06 16.67
C PRO A 79 -8.35 -7.53 17.33
N ASN A 80 -9.02 -6.65 18.06
CA ASN A 80 -10.26 -6.97 18.78
C ASN A 80 -11.53 -6.55 18.03
N LEU A 81 -11.41 -6.01 16.81
CA LEU A 81 -12.54 -5.46 16.05
C LEU A 81 -13.24 -6.53 15.21
N ASN A 82 -13.77 -7.53 15.89
CA ASN A 82 -14.45 -8.66 15.23
C ASN A 82 -15.83 -8.28 14.68
N HIS A 83 -16.44 -7.23 15.26
CA HIS A 83 -17.75 -6.73 14.86
C HIS A 83 -17.82 -5.21 14.99
N VAL A 84 -18.57 -4.59 14.07
CA VAL A 84 -18.93 -3.16 14.11
C VAL A 84 -20.45 -3.04 14.21
N ALA A 85 -20.92 -2.08 15.01
CA ALA A 85 -22.35 -1.86 15.20
C ALA A 85 -23.05 -1.54 13.86
N ALA A 86 -24.17 -2.21 13.59
CA ALA A 86 -24.93 -2.03 12.35
C ALA A 86 -25.62 -0.64 12.24
N SER A 87 -25.66 0.13 13.33
CA SER A 87 -26.30 1.44 13.34
C SER A 87 -25.46 2.45 12.53
N GLY A 88 -26.06 3.06 11.51
CA GLY A 88 -25.39 4.04 10.65
C GLY A 88 -24.55 3.43 9.52
N VAL A 89 -24.33 2.12 9.53
CA VAL A 89 -23.62 1.41 8.47
C VAL A 89 -24.44 1.44 7.16
N PRO A 90 -23.81 1.74 6.01
CA PRO A 90 -24.45 1.72 4.70
C PRO A 90 -25.05 0.36 4.35
N ARG A 91 -26.21 0.38 3.66
CA ARG A 91 -26.96 -0.83 3.31
C ARG A 91 -27.10 -1.05 1.80
N PRO A 92 -26.00 -1.35 1.07
CA PRO A 92 -26.07 -1.65 -0.35
C PRO A 92 -26.81 -2.97 -0.60
N ALA A 93 -27.38 -3.14 -1.80
CA ALA A 93 -28.11 -4.36 -2.18
C ALA A 93 -27.21 -5.62 -2.25
N GLY A 94 -25.90 -5.44 -2.41
CA GLY A 94 -24.94 -6.50 -2.74
C GLY A 94 -24.84 -6.71 -4.26
N ASN A 95 -23.61 -6.82 -4.75
CA ASN A 95 -23.27 -7.16 -6.12
C ASN A 95 -23.42 -8.67 -6.33
N ALA A 96 -23.87 -9.08 -7.51
CA ALA A 96 -23.93 -10.48 -7.88
C ALA A 96 -22.53 -11.01 -8.23
N LEU A 97 -22.33 -12.32 -8.09
CA LEU A 97 -21.17 -13.01 -8.63
C LEU A 97 -21.40 -13.31 -10.11
N ALA A 98 -20.47 -12.87 -10.95
CA ALA A 98 -20.49 -13.15 -12.38
C ALA A 98 -20.10 -14.61 -12.66
N THR A 99 -20.70 -15.21 -13.69
CA THR A 99 -20.45 -16.62 -14.08
C THR A 99 -19.26 -16.79 -15.03
N GLY A 100 -18.61 -15.71 -15.45
CA GLY A 100 -17.52 -15.72 -16.43
C GLY A 100 -16.64 -14.49 -16.27
N GLN A 101 -15.62 -14.35 -17.12
CA GLN A 101 -14.69 -13.22 -17.08
C GLN A 101 -15.08 -12.13 -18.09
N LEU A 102 -14.66 -10.88 -17.84
CA LEU A 102 -14.77 -9.82 -18.84
C LEU A 102 -13.80 -10.08 -20.01
N SER A 103 -13.92 -9.24 -21.04
CA SER A 103 -13.15 -9.40 -22.27
C SER A 103 -11.64 -9.31 -22.03
N ASN A 104 -10.88 -10.13 -22.78
CA ASN A 104 -9.42 -10.17 -22.73
C ASN A 104 -8.85 -10.45 -21.32
N PHE A 105 -9.56 -11.23 -20.50
CA PHE A 105 -9.05 -11.66 -19.21
C PHE A 105 -7.91 -12.66 -19.36
N GLY A 106 -6.85 -12.46 -18.56
CA GLY A 106 -5.80 -13.45 -18.33
C GLY A 106 -4.98 -13.10 -17.10
N GLY A 107 -4.36 -14.10 -16.47
CA GLY A 107 -3.54 -13.89 -15.28
C GLY A 107 -2.61 -15.05 -14.95
N PHE A 108 -1.77 -14.84 -13.96
CA PHE A 108 -0.77 -15.79 -13.47
C PHE A 108 -0.47 -15.55 -11.98
N THR A 109 -0.02 -16.60 -11.28
CA THR A 109 0.47 -16.46 -9.90
C THR A 109 1.79 -15.69 -9.90
N GLY A 110 1.85 -14.64 -9.09
CA GLY A 110 3.00 -13.77 -8.91
C GLY A 110 3.95 -14.27 -7.82
N ILE A 111 4.44 -13.36 -6.99
CA ILE A 111 5.26 -13.66 -5.81
C ILE A 111 4.42 -14.36 -4.74
N ASN A 112 5.00 -15.37 -4.09
CA ASN A 112 4.43 -16.03 -2.93
C ASN A 112 5.38 -15.96 -1.73
N HIS A 113 4.90 -16.37 -0.55
CA HIS A 113 5.69 -16.29 0.67
C HIS A 113 7.02 -17.04 0.58
N GLU A 114 7.01 -18.24 -0.02
CA GLU A 114 8.20 -19.05 -0.26
C GLU A 114 9.24 -18.31 -1.12
N ASN A 115 8.79 -17.66 -2.18
CA ASN A 115 9.63 -16.82 -3.05
C ASN A 115 10.20 -15.62 -2.28
N GLN A 116 9.40 -14.93 -1.47
CA GLN A 116 9.86 -13.78 -0.69
C GLN A 116 10.90 -14.20 0.35
N ARG A 117 10.59 -15.23 1.14
CA ARG A 117 11.43 -15.70 2.24
C ARG A 117 12.81 -16.13 1.77
N HIS A 118 12.89 -16.77 0.61
CA HIS A 118 14.14 -17.29 0.05
C HIS A 118 14.73 -16.43 -1.07
N SER A 119 14.24 -15.19 -1.22
CA SER A 119 14.81 -14.26 -2.19
C SER A 119 16.20 -13.78 -1.78
N GLY A 120 16.95 -13.26 -2.76
CA GLY A 120 18.29 -12.72 -2.56
C GLY A 120 19.42 -13.67 -2.96
N THR A 121 20.63 -13.12 -3.07
CA THR A 121 21.82 -13.83 -3.55
C THR A 121 23.08 -13.33 -2.83
N GLY A 122 24.14 -14.13 -2.80
CA GLY A 122 25.40 -13.73 -2.20
C GLY A 122 25.24 -13.37 -0.73
N ALA A 123 25.61 -12.14 -0.35
CA ALA A 123 25.46 -11.64 1.02
C ALA A 123 23.99 -11.47 1.48
N TYR A 124 23.02 -11.56 0.57
CA TYR A 124 21.58 -11.46 0.82
C TYR A 124 20.86 -12.80 0.70
N ALA A 125 21.58 -13.91 0.49
CA ALA A 125 20.94 -15.22 0.48
C ALA A 125 20.42 -15.56 1.87
N MET A 126 19.13 -15.95 1.98
CA MET A 126 18.46 -16.33 3.22
C MET A 126 18.36 -15.22 4.28
N THR A 127 18.40 -13.95 3.86
CA THR A 127 18.38 -12.80 4.78
C THR A 127 17.02 -12.21 5.03
N ASN A 128 15.99 -12.59 4.26
CA ASN A 128 14.62 -12.16 4.53
C ASN A 128 14.02 -12.93 5.72
N PHE A 129 13.11 -12.26 6.42
CA PHE A 129 12.25 -12.88 7.42
C PHE A 129 11.03 -13.54 6.75
N SER A 130 10.37 -14.43 7.48
CA SER A 130 8.97 -14.72 7.19
C SER A 130 8.16 -13.49 7.56
N LEU A 131 7.45 -12.93 6.60
CA LEU A 131 6.72 -11.67 6.79
C LEU A 131 5.27 -11.80 6.30
N GLU A 132 4.40 -11.23 7.11
CA GLU A 132 2.98 -10.94 6.87
C GLU A 132 2.72 -9.51 7.38
N PRO A 133 1.85 -8.75 6.69
CA PRO A 133 1.01 -9.14 5.57
C PRO A 133 1.77 -9.11 4.22
N PRO A 134 1.20 -9.60 3.10
CA PRO A 134 1.69 -9.33 1.74
C PRO A 134 1.25 -7.96 1.20
N ASP A 135 2.13 -6.96 1.26
CA ASP A 135 1.84 -5.62 0.76
C ASP A 135 2.16 -5.44 -0.74
N GLN A 136 1.14 -5.28 -1.58
CA GLN A 136 1.28 -5.33 -3.04
C GLN A 136 1.73 -4.01 -3.70
N GLY A 137 2.75 -4.10 -4.55
CA GLY A 137 3.09 -3.10 -5.56
C GLY A 137 3.07 -3.68 -6.98
N LEU A 138 2.46 -2.97 -7.92
CA LEU A 138 2.36 -3.36 -9.32
C LEU A 138 2.53 -2.15 -10.24
N CYS A 139 3.33 -2.31 -11.28
CA CYS A 139 3.39 -1.37 -12.40
C CYS A 139 3.58 -2.15 -13.71
N VAL A 140 2.99 -1.65 -14.79
CA VAL A 140 2.97 -2.32 -16.09
C VAL A 140 3.29 -1.33 -17.20
N GLY A 141 4.13 -1.76 -18.14
CA GLY A 141 4.65 -0.89 -19.19
C GLY A 141 5.44 -1.67 -20.24
N GLY A 142 5.34 -1.26 -21.51
CA GLY A 142 6.02 -1.94 -22.62
C GLY A 142 5.67 -3.44 -22.68
N ASN A 143 6.66 -4.31 -22.52
CA ASN A 143 6.49 -5.77 -22.50
C ASN A 143 6.57 -6.40 -21.10
N PHE A 144 6.65 -5.56 -20.06
CA PHE A 144 7.02 -5.98 -18.71
C PHE A 144 5.91 -5.72 -17.72
N VAL A 145 5.91 -6.55 -16.69
CA VAL A 145 5.13 -6.40 -15.46
C VAL A 145 6.15 -6.46 -14.34
N VAL A 146 6.21 -5.43 -13.50
CA VAL A 146 7.05 -5.44 -12.31
C VAL A 146 6.14 -5.54 -11.10
N GLU A 147 6.40 -6.56 -10.30
CA GLU A 147 5.70 -6.84 -9.06
C GLU A 147 6.69 -6.76 -7.91
N THR A 148 6.27 -6.05 -6.86
CA THR A 148 6.97 -6.01 -5.59
C THR A 148 5.97 -6.34 -4.49
N VAL A 149 6.36 -7.15 -3.52
CA VAL A 149 5.50 -7.58 -2.40
C VAL A 149 6.35 -7.60 -1.14
N ASN A 150 6.02 -6.75 -0.16
CA ASN A 150 6.85 -6.41 1.00
C ASN A 150 8.34 -6.25 0.71
N ASP A 151 9.10 -7.33 0.82
CA ASP A 151 10.56 -7.40 0.81
C ASP A 151 11.09 -8.14 -0.42
N ALA A 152 10.24 -8.38 -1.42
CA ALA A 152 10.61 -9.08 -2.64
C ALA A 152 10.13 -8.38 -3.90
N LEU A 153 10.95 -8.48 -4.95
CA LEU A 153 10.72 -7.87 -6.26
C LEU A 153 10.95 -8.90 -7.38
N ARG A 154 10.12 -8.88 -8.40
CA ARG A 154 10.27 -9.70 -9.60
C ARG A 154 9.71 -9.03 -10.86
N VAL A 155 10.36 -9.27 -11.99
CA VAL A 155 9.90 -8.84 -13.31
C VAL A 155 9.37 -10.03 -14.09
N PHE A 156 8.20 -9.86 -14.69
CA PHE A 156 7.55 -10.81 -15.58
C PHE A 156 7.36 -10.20 -16.98
N SER A 157 7.18 -11.05 -17.98
CA SER A 157 6.56 -10.66 -19.24
C SER A 157 5.06 -10.47 -19.02
N LYS A 158 4.38 -9.78 -19.96
CA LYS A 158 2.90 -9.73 -19.97
C LYS A 158 2.21 -11.09 -20.13
N SER A 159 2.94 -12.15 -20.50
CA SER A 159 2.41 -13.52 -20.52
C SER A 159 2.61 -14.27 -19.19
N GLY A 160 3.15 -13.63 -18.15
CA GLY A 160 3.44 -14.24 -16.86
C GLY A 160 4.74 -15.03 -16.79
N THR A 161 5.61 -14.94 -17.80
CA THR A 161 6.92 -15.57 -17.74
C THR A 161 7.85 -14.74 -16.87
N ALA A 162 8.40 -15.33 -15.82
CA ALA A 162 9.40 -14.66 -15.01
C ALA A 162 10.68 -14.36 -15.82
N LEU A 163 11.07 -13.09 -15.85
CA LEU A 163 12.26 -12.60 -16.56
C LEU A 163 13.44 -12.40 -15.60
N THR A 164 13.17 -12.22 -14.32
CA THR A 164 14.18 -12.13 -13.26
C THR A 164 13.96 -13.20 -12.19
N SER A 165 14.99 -13.47 -11.39
CA SER A 165 14.80 -14.14 -10.10
C SER A 165 14.03 -13.23 -9.14
N THR A 166 13.42 -13.81 -8.12
CA THR A 166 12.91 -13.04 -6.98
C THR A 166 14.09 -12.42 -6.25
N THR A 167 14.06 -11.11 -6.06
CA THR A 167 15.15 -10.33 -5.47
C THR A 167 14.68 -9.74 -4.14
N ALA A 168 15.47 -9.89 -3.08
CA ALA A 168 15.21 -9.24 -1.81
C ALA A 168 15.31 -7.72 -1.96
N LEU A 169 14.38 -6.94 -1.37
CA LEU A 169 14.40 -5.49 -1.50
C LEU A 169 15.63 -4.85 -0.88
N ASN A 170 16.12 -5.34 0.26
CA ASN A 170 17.39 -4.87 0.83
C ASN A 170 18.54 -4.99 -0.18
N GLN A 171 18.57 -6.10 -0.94
CA GLN A 171 19.56 -6.29 -2.00
C GLN A 171 19.36 -5.28 -3.14
N PHE A 172 18.12 -5.11 -3.60
CA PHE A 172 17.81 -4.20 -4.69
C PHE A 172 18.17 -2.75 -4.34
N LEU A 173 17.80 -2.31 -3.14
CA LEU A 173 17.97 -0.93 -2.64
C LEU A 173 19.37 -0.62 -2.10
N LEU A 174 20.30 -1.59 -2.15
CA LEU A 174 21.66 -1.45 -1.60
C LEU A 174 21.66 -1.15 -0.08
N ALA A 175 20.63 -1.61 0.63
CA ALA A 175 20.52 -1.55 2.09
C ALA A 175 21.24 -2.74 2.73
N LYS A 176 21.47 -2.71 4.04
CA LYS A 176 22.03 -3.89 4.74
C LYS A 176 21.04 -5.05 4.67
N PRO A 177 21.49 -6.32 4.55
CA PRO A 177 20.58 -7.47 4.62
C PRO A 177 19.77 -7.46 5.91
N ALA A 178 18.45 -7.70 5.84
CA ALA A 178 17.55 -7.58 7.00
C ALA A 178 18.05 -8.37 8.22
N VAL A 179 18.54 -9.59 8.00
CA VAL A 179 19.30 -10.33 9.01
C VAL A 179 20.40 -11.19 8.41
N ILE A 180 21.55 -11.23 9.09
CA ILE A 180 22.61 -12.21 8.87
C ILE A 180 22.52 -13.25 9.99
N ARG A 181 22.19 -14.49 9.63
CA ARG A 181 21.90 -15.61 10.56
C ARG A 181 23.17 -16.26 11.13
N THR A 182 24.06 -15.46 11.73
CA THR A 182 25.22 -15.92 12.52
C THR A 182 24.82 -16.22 13.98
N SER A 183 25.76 -16.68 14.80
CA SER A 183 25.56 -16.86 16.24
C SER A 183 26.56 -15.98 17.03
N PRO A 184 26.14 -14.82 17.59
CA PRO A 184 24.79 -14.23 17.55
C PRO A 184 24.42 -13.69 16.14
N PRO A 185 23.11 -13.50 15.85
CA PRO A 185 22.70 -12.88 14.59
C PRO A 185 23.11 -11.42 14.53
N VAL A 186 23.14 -10.87 13.32
CA VAL A 186 23.35 -9.44 13.07
C VAL A 186 22.16 -8.90 12.28
N PHE A 187 21.46 -7.93 12.84
CA PHE A 187 20.32 -7.26 12.21
C PHE A 187 20.79 -6.10 11.31
N GLY A 188 20.14 -5.96 10.15
CA GLY A 188 20.41 -4.90 9.19
C GLY A 188 19.32 -3.84 9.16
N ASP A 189 18.98 -3.38 7.96
CA ASP A 189 18.01 -2.31 7.79
C ASP A 189 16.59 -2.90 7.64
N PHE A 190 15.61 -2.28 8.31
CA PHE A 190 14.20 -2.58 8.10
C PHE A 190 13.73 -1.88 6.84
N ILE A 191 13.14 -2.63 5.90
CA ILE A 191 12.51 -2.11 4.68
C ILE A 191 11.04 -2.51 4.73
N SER A 192 10.17 -1.61 4.28
CA SER A 192 8.74 -1.90 4.19
C SER A 192 8.10 -1.08 3.07
N ASP A 193 6.86 -1.44 2.80
CA ASP A 193 5.92 -0.69 2.02
C ASP A 193 6.33 -0.34 0.58
N PRO A 194 6.61 -1.34 -0.26
CA PRO A 194 7.07 -1.06 -1.59
C PRO A 194 5.94 -0.61 -2.51
N LYS A 195 6.20 0.40 -3.34
CA LYS A 195 5.32 0.78 -4.46
C LYS A 195 6.08 0.76 -5.77
N CYS A 196 5.37 0.52 -6.88
CA CYS A 196 5.94 0.64 -8.22
C CYS A 196 5.10 1.57 -9.10
N TYR A 197 5.77 2.36 -9.94
CA TYR A 197 5.15 3.18 -10.97
C TYR A 197 5.91 3.07 -12.29
N PHE A 198 5.18 3.03 -13.40
CA PHE A 198 5.74 3.13 -14.74
C PHE A 198 5.32 4.46 -15.35
N ASP A 199 6.31 5.29 -15.66
CA ASP A 199 6.11 6.56 -16.35
C ASP A 199 6.04 6.32 -17.86
N SER A 200 4.87 6.58 -18.45
CA SER A 200 4.65 6.35 -19.88
C SER A 200 5.36 7.38 -20.78
N ASP A 201 5.66 8.58 -20.28
CA ASP A 201 6.31 9.62 -21.09
C ASP A 201 7.79 9.30 -21.30
N THR A 202 8.48 8.98 -20.21
CA THR A 202 9.93 8.79 -20.22
C THR A 202 10.31 7.32 -20.39
N GLN A 203 9.31 6.42 -20.31
CA GLN A 203 9.48 4.97 -20.33
C GLN A 203 10.47 4.57 -19.24
N ARG A 204 10.19 5.02 -18.01
CA ARG A 204 11.01 4.75 -16.83
C ARG A 204 10.15 4.14 -15.74
N TRP A 205 10.79 3.26 -14.98
CA TRP A 205 10.20 2.54 -13.88
C TRP A 205 10.72 3.15 -12.59
N PHE A 206 9.83 3.32 -11.62
CA PHE A 206 10.08 3.88 -10.30
C PHE A 206 9.68 2.86 -9.26
N LEU A 207 10.51 2.68 -8.23
CA LEU A 207 10.21 1.87 -7.06
C LEU A 207 10.55 2.66 -5.80
N THR A 208 9.65 2.64 -4.82
CA THR A 208 9.84 3.31 -3.53
C THR A 208 9.67 2.32 -2.40
N ALA A 209 10.40 2.49 -1.30
CA ALA A 209 10.20 1.74 -0.05
C ALA A 209 10.74 2.57 1.12
N LEU A 210 10.10 2.48 2.29
CA LEU A 210 10.61 3.13 3.49
C LEU A 210 11.79 2.33 4.07
N GLN A 211 12.63 3.00 4.86
CA GLN A 211 13.71 2.37 5.59
C GLN A 211 13.85 2.95 7.00
N ILE A 212 14.07 2.07 7.99
CA ILE A 212 14.43 2.44 9.36
C ILE A 212 15.71 1.69 9.76
N ASP A 213 16.66 2.37 10.39
CA ASP A 213 17.86 1.71 10.91
C ASP A 213 17.52 0.85 12.14
N LEU A 214 18.22 -0.26 12.33
CA LEU A 214 18.08 -1.11 13.52
C LEU A 214 19.39 -1.19 14.29
N ASP A 215 19.27 -1.37 15.61
CA ASP A 215 20.39 -1.84 16.43
C ASP A 215 20.78 -3.26 15.99
N PRO A 216 22.05 -3.49 15.58
CA PRO A 216 22.46 -4.74 14.95
C PRO A 216 22.49 -5.94 15.92
N VAL A 217 22.34 -5.71 17.23
CA VAL A 217 22.39 -6.75 18.27
C VAL A 217 21.00 -7.06 18.83
N THR A 218 20.19 -6.03 19.02
CA THR A 218 18.89 -6.12 19.71
C THR A 218 17.69 -6.05 18.79
N GLU A 219 17.88 -5.68 17.51
CA GLU A 219 16.81 -5.43 16.53
C GLU A 219 15.91 -4.23 16.90
N ALA A 220 16.27 -3.44 17.91
CA ALA A 220 15.50 -2.26 18.27
C ALA A 220 15.59 -1.21 17.15
N PHE A 221 14.48 -0.51 16.86
CA PHE A 221 14.50 0.62 15.94
C PHE A 221 15.49 1.68 16.41
N GLY A 222 16.36 2.09 15.49
CA GLY A 222 17.31 3.17 15.67
C GLY A 222 16.64 4.53 15.56
N THR A 223 17.43 5.56 15.31
CA THR A 223 16.98 6.96 15.35
C THR A 223 16.94 7.61 13.98
N HIS A 224 17.10 6.84 12.89
CA HIS A 224 17.11 7.38 11.54
C HIS A 224 16.15 6.63 10.62
N SER A 225 15.50 7.39 9.76
CA SER A 225 14.63 6.84 8.72
C SER A 225 14.88 7.54 7.39
N LYS A 226 14.60 6.83 6.30
CA LYS A 226 14.76 7.32 4.94
C LYS A 226 13.64 6.78 4.06
N GLN A 227 13.40 7.50 2.97
CA GLN A 227 12.58 7.02 1.87
C GLN A 227 13.47 6.73 0.66
N TYR A 228 13.46 5.48 0.19
CA TYR A 228 14.12 5.11 -1.06
C TYR A 228 13.27 5.48 -2.27
N VAL A 229 13.95 5.88 -3.34
CA VAL A 229 13.42 6.05 -4.69
C VAL A 229 14.43 5.48 -5.68
N ALA A 230 14.08 4.38 -6.34
CA ALA A 230 14.87 3.76 -7.40
C ALA A 230 14.25 4.05 -8.76
N VAL A 231 15.08 4.38 -9.76
CA VAL A 231 14.65 4.67 -11.13
C VAL A 231 15.43 3.81 -12.12
N SER A 232 14.73 3.10 -13.01
CA SER A 232 15.38 2.32 -14.07
C SER A 232 16.20 3.24 -14.98
N ASN A 233 17.35 2.81 -15.50
CA ASN A 233 18.14 3.63 -16.43
C ASN A 233 17.66 3.52 -17.90
N THR A 234 16.75 2.60 -18.18
CA THR A 234 16.23 2.30 -19.53
C THR A 234 14.75 1.94 -19.46
N ASN A 235 14.10 1.73 -20.61
CA ASN A 235 12.72 1.23 -20.66
C ASN A 235 12.58 -0.27 -20.33
N ASP A 236 13.67 -1.00 -20.19
CA ASP A 236 13.70 -2.39 -19.73
C ASP A 236 14.03 -2.44 -18.22
N PRO A 237 13.07 -2.86 -17.36
CA PRO A 237 13.25 -2.90 -15.90
C PRO A 237 14.15 -4.06 -15.45
N THR A 238 14.53 -4.99 -16.34
CA THR A 238 15.52 -6.05 -16.02
C THR A 238 16.95 -5.54 -16.08
N GLN A 239 17.17 -4.37 -16.70
CA GLN A 239 18.47 -3.73 -16.78
C GLN A 239 18.78 -2.98 -15.48
N SER A 240 19.78 -2.09 -15.54
CA SER A 240 20.24 -1.40 -14.35
C SER A 240 19.33 -0.27 -13.87
N TRP A 241 19.29 -0.08 -12.55
CA TRP A 241 18.56 0.99 -11.87
C TRP A 241 19.52 1.88 -11.08
N SER A 242 19.15 3.14 -10.92
CA SER A 242 19.82 4.11 -10.06
C SER A 242 19.00 4.27 -8.78
N VAL A 243 19.63 4.09 -7.62
CA VAL A 243 18.98 4.13 -6.31
C VAL A 243 19.32 5.44 -5.62
N PHE A 244 18.28 6.13 -5.16
CA PHE A 244 18.38 7.35 -4.37
C PHE A 244 17.60 7.19 -3.06
N PHE A 245 17.87 8.07 -2.10
CA PHE A 245 17.03 8.23 -0.91
C PHE A 245 16.99 9.68 -0.45
N PHE A 246 15.96 10.05 0.30
CA PHE A 246 15.93 11.26 1.11
C PHE A 246 15.68 10.91 2.57
N ASP A 247 16.17 11.76 3.48
CA ASP A 247 16.03 11.60 4.92
C ASP A 247 14.60 11.95 5.36
N THR A 248 13.98 11.07 6.15
CA THR A 248 12.63 11.26 6.71
C THR A 248 12.64 11.37 8.24
N THR A 249 13.82 11.48 8.85
CA THR A 249 14.02 11.48 10.30
C THR A 249 13.45 12.75 10.95
N ASP A 250 13.41 13.87 10.23
CA ASP A 250 13.10 15.21 10.77
C ASP A 250 13.83 15.51 12.10
N ALA A 251 15.10 15.07 12.20
CA ALA A 251 15.88 15.10 13.43
C ALA A 251 16.24 16.52 13.92
N THR A 252 16.10 17.53 13.06
CA THR A 252 16.49 18.92 13.37
C THR A 252 15.44 19.68 14.18
N GLY A 253 14.36 19.02 14.61
CA GLY A 253 13.30 19.65 15.39
C GLY A 253 12.59 20.73 14.58
N GLY A 254 12.17 20.39 13.36
CA GLY A 254 11.40 21.26 12.47
C GLY A 254 10.02 21.62 13.05
N ALA A 255 8.97 21.48 12.26
CA ALA A 255 7.61 21.77 12.70
C ALA A 255 7.10 20.78 13.78
N HIS A 256 7.81 19.66 13.99
CA HIS A 256 7.33 18.51 14.73
C HIS A 256 8.25 18.12 15.91
N ALA A 257 7.84 18.51 17.12
CA ALA A 257 8.63 18.33 18.34
C ALA A 257 8.78 16.87 18.82
N SER A 258 8.03 15.94 18.23
CA SER A 258 8.00 14.51 18.58
C SER A 258 9.09 13.69 17.89
N CYS A 259 9.77 14.25 16.88
CA CYS A 259 10.80 13.54 16.10
C CYS A 259 12.09 13.31 16.91
N PRO A 260 12.92 12.29 16.59
CA PRO A 260 13.10 11.66 15.28
C PRO A 260 11.89 10.84 14.83
N CYS A 261 11.59 10.89 13.53
CA CYS A 261 10.38 10.36 12.91
C CYS A 261 10.67 9.38 11.76
N PHE A 262 9.62 8.73 11.26
CA PHE A 262 9.61 7.97 10.02
C PHE A 262 8.33 8.23 9.25
N GLY A 263 8.41 8.04 7.93
CA GLY A 263 7.26 8.09 7.04
C GLY A 263 6.69 6.68 6.83
N ASP A 264 5.54 6.41 7.44
CA ASP A 264 4.80 5.16 7.31
C ASP A 264 4.00 5.12 6.00
N GLN A 265 3.90 3.91 5.42
CA GLN A 265 3.15 3.60 4.21
C GLN A 265 3.29 4.65 3.08
N PRO A 266 4.49 4.82 2.48
CA PRO A 266 4.68 5.71 1.35
C PRO A 266 3.71 5.41 0.19
N LEU A 267 2.94 6.42 -0.17
CA LEU A 267 2.00 6.47 -1.28
C LEU A 267 2.63 7.20 -2.45
N ILE A 268 2.27 6.85 -3.68
CA ILE A 268 2.90 7.42 -4.88
C ILE A 268 1.91 7.90 -5.93
N GLY A 269 2.33 8.89 -6.71
CA GLY A 269 1.65 9.41 -7.89
C GLY A 269 2.61 10.24 -8.73
N ALA A 270 2.13 10.71 -9.88
CA ALA A 270 2.96 11.44 -10.83
C ALA A 270 2.11 12.25 -11.80
N ASP A 271 2.64 13.42 -12.17
CA ASP A 271 2.13 14.26 -13.22
C ASP A 271 3.13 14.38 -14.39
N ALA A 272 2.94 15.34 -15.29
CA ALA A 272 3.86 15.56 -16.41
C ALA A 272 5.30 15.95 -15.99
N ASN A 273 5.48 16.50 -14.78
CA ASN A 273 6.71 17.17 -14.35
C ASN A 273 7.38 16.48 -13.15
N GLY A 274 6.58 15.93 -12.24
CA GLY A 274 7.02 15.44 -10.94
C GLY A 274 6.61 14.01 -10.66
N PHE A 275 7.41 13.39 -9.79
CA PHE A 275 7.09 12.16 -9.07
C PHE A 275 6.87 12.51 -7.61
N TYR A 276 5.78 12.02 -7.02
CA TYR A 276 5.33 12.41 -5.70
C TYR A 276 5.29 11.22 -4.77
N VAL A 277 5.84 11.41 -3.58
CA VAL A 277 5.69 10.46 -2.47
C VAL A 277 4.94 11.16 -1.35
N SER A 278 3.94 10.52 -0.75
CA SER A 278 3.32 10.99 0.49
C SER A 278 3.43 9.93 1.57
N THR A 279 3.71 10.34 2.80
CA THR A 279 3.86 9.42 3.94
C THR A 279 3.04 9.91 5.12
N ASN A 280 2.69 9.00 6.03
CA ASN A 280 2.16 9.35 7.35
C ASN A 280 3.33 9.47 8.33
N GLU A 281 3.56 10.64 8.92
CA GLU A 281 4.73 10.83 9.77
C GLU A 281 4.45 10.50 11.24
N TYR A 282 5.25 9.60 11.79
CA TYR A 282 5.20 9.18 13.19
C TYR A 282 6.56 9.28 13.85
N ASN A 283 6.59 9.44 15.18
CA ASN A 283 7.85 9.42 15.92
C ASN A 283 8.45 7.99 16.02
N LEU A 284 9.78 7.90 15.98
CA LEU A 284 10.54 6.66 16.18
C LEU A 284 10.66 6.29 17.67
N HIS A 285 10.59 7.26 18.59
CA HIS A 285 10.85 7.03 20.02
C HIS A 285 9.89 7.80 20.93
N PRO A 286 9.00 7.13 21.70
CA PRO A 286 8.60 5.72 21.55
C PRO A 286 7.96 5.46 20.17
N PHE A 287 8.27 4.31 19.56
CA PHE A 287 7.86 4.00 18.18
C PHE A 287 6.34 4.14 17.97
N GLY A 288 5.94 4.96 17.00
CA GLY A 288 4.55 5.13 16.56
C GLY A 288 3.63 5.85 17.54
N SER A 289 4.14 6.37 18.66
CA SER A 289 3.30 6.90 19.74
C SER A 289 2.65 8.27 19.45
N SER A 290 3.18 9.01 18.49
CA SER A 290 2.75 10.36 18.12
C SER A 290 2.64 10.46 16.60
N PHE A 291 1.52 11.02 16.13
CA PHE A 291 1.25 11.25 14.71
C PHE A 291 1.35 12.75 14.39
N ASN A 292 2.11 13.09 13.34
CA ASN A 292 2.40 14.46 12.93
C ASN A 292 1.63 14.89 11.67
N GLY A 293 0.85 13.99 11.07
CA GLY A 293 0.11 14.23 9.84
C GLY A 293 0.88 13.80 8.58
N ALA A 294 0.18 13.82 7.45
CA ALA A 294 0.76 13.48 6.16
C ALA A 294 1.84 14.47 5.71
N GLN A 295 2.94 13.95 5.17
CA GLN A 295 3.98 14.70 4.47
C GLN A 295 3.87 14.43 2.97
N ILE A 296 4.18 15.43 2.14
CA ILE A 296 4.25 15.29 0.68
C ILE A 296 5.64 15.69 0.21
N TYR A 297 6.27 14.84 -0.59
CA TYR A 297 7.59 15.02 -1.18
C TYR A 297 7.45 15.09 -2.70
N ALA A 298 7.80 16.23 -3.30
CA ALA A 298 7.76 16.42 -4.75
C ALA A 298 9.16 16.41 -5.35
N ILE A 299 9.36 15.55 -6.35
CA ILE A 299 10.65 15.29 -7.01
C ILE A 299 10.50 15.57 -8.50
N SER A 300 11.43 16.30 -9.12
CA SER A 300 11.46 16.48 -10.58
C SER A 300 11.79 15.16 -11.29
N LYS A 301 10.91 14.69 -12.19
CA LYS A 301 11.17 13.51 -13.03
C LYS A 301 12.41 13.72 -13.90
N ALA A 302 12.48 14.87 -14.58
CA ALA A 302 13.59 15.21 -15.45
C ALA A 302 14.94 15.22 -14.69
N ALA A 303 14.96 15.67 -13.43
CA ALA A 303 16.19 15.70 -12.65
C ALA A 303 16.63 14.30 -12.21
N ILE A 304 15.72 13.50 -11.64
CA ILE A 304 16.07 12.16 -11.14
C ILE A 304 16.44 11.18 -12.26
N GLU A 305 15.83 11.31 -13.44
CA GLU A 305 16.14 10.47 -14.60
C GLU A 305 17.41 10.88 -15.34
N ALA A 306 17.79 12.17 -15.29
CA ALA A 306 18.97 12.69 -15.97
C ALA A 306 20.27 12.43 -15.20
N THR A 307 20.21 12.16 -13.90
CA THR A 307 21.41 11.99 -13.07
C THR A 307 22.25 10.81 -13.55
N PRO A 308 23.46 11.07 -14.10
CA PRO A 308 24.37 10.01 -14.47
C PRO A 308 24.81 9.27 -13.20
N ALA A 309 24.88 7.95 -13.26
CA ALA A 309 25.25 7.03 -12.18
C ALA A 309 26.64 7.29 -11.51
N ALA A 310 27.34 8.37 -11.86
CA ALA A 310 28.74 8.64 -11.52
C ALA A 310 29.03 10.07 -10.99
N THR A 311 28.02 10.95 -10.81
CA THR A 311 28.27 12.30 -10.27
C THR A 311 27.33 12.61 -9.11
N PRO A 312 27.83 13.02 -7.92
CA PRO A 312 26.97 13.47 -6.83
C PRO A 312 26.24 14.73 -7.28
N THR A 313 24.98 14.56 -7.71
CA THR A 313 24.06 15.65 -7.98
C THR A 313 23.02 15.63 -6.88
N THR A 314 22.97 16.70 -6.10
CA THR A 314 21.89 16.90 -5.12
C THR A 314 20.64 17.30 -5.89
N ILE A 315 19.68 16.39 -6.01
CA ILE A 315 18.38 16.69 -6.60
C ILE A 315 17.50 17.27 -5.49
N PRO A 316 16.96 18.50 -5.64
CA PRO A 316 16.03 19.06 -4.67
C PRO A 316 14.77 18.20 -4.53
N VAL A 317 14.31 18.04 -3.30
CA VAL A 317 13.01 17.47 -2.96
C VAL A 317 12.24 18.55 -2.22
N VAL A 318 11.06 18.93 -2.71
CA VAL A 318 10.18 19.83 -1.97
C VAL A 318 9.41 19.00 -0.96
N GLN A 319 9.67 19.20 0.32
CA GLN A 319 8.85 18.63 1.39
C GLN A 319 7.76 19.62 1.78
N ILE A 320 6.52 19.14 1.92
CA ILE A 320 5.35 19.92 2.34
C ILE A 320 4.68 19.20 3.50
N ASN A 321 4.54 19.91 4.62
CA ASN A 321 3.80 19.43 5.78
C ASN A 321 2.29 19.64 5.55
N ALA A 322 1.62 18.63 5.02
CA ALA A 322 0.19 18.67 4.69
C ALA A 322 -0.71 18.41 5.91
N GLY A 323 -0.18 17.76 6.95
CA GLY A 323 -0.88 17.40 8.18
C GLY A 323 -1.81 18.49 8.74
N PRO A 324 -1.28 19.69 9.07
CA PRO A 324 -2.08 20.76 9.68
C PRO A 324 -3.21 21.33 8.81
N MET A 325 -3.23 21.07 7.50
CA MET A 325 -4.18 21.71 6.58
C MET A 325 -5.63 21.25 6.76
N LEU A 326 -5.87 20.08 7.38
CA LEU A 326 -7.21 19.59 7.72
C LEU A 326 -7.60 19.80 9.19
N LEU A 327 -6.79 20.49 10.00
CA LEU A 327 -7.17 20.83 11.38
C LEU A 327 -8.51 21.58 11.47
N PRO A 328 -8.85 22.52 10.57
CA PRO A 328 -10.18 23.14 10.54
C PRO A 328 -11.33 22.17 10.29
N ASN A 329 -11.03 20.97 9.78
CA ASN A 329 -11.98 19.92 9.45
C ASN A 329 -12.06 18.81 10.52
N GLY A 330 -11.21 18.83 11.54
CA GLY A 330 -11.32 17.96 12.71
C GLY A 330 -10.08 17.14 13.06
N GLY A 331 -9.04 17.13 12.23
CA GLY A 331 -7.84 16.34 12.51
C GLY A 331 -6.66 16.65 11.59
N LEU A 332 -5.53 15.99 11.85
CA LEU A 332 -4.39 16.04 10.94
C LEU A 332 -4.69 15.22 9.69
N ALA A 333 -4.23 15.68 8.53
CA ALA A 333 -4.41 14.93 7.28
C ALA A 333 -3.79 13.53 7.37
N PHE A 334 -4.57 12.52 7.02
CA PHE A 334 -4.25 11.10 7.01
C PHE A 334 -5.19 10.42 6.01
N SER A 335 -4.79 9.48 5.16
CA SER A 335 -3.51 9.49 4.42
C SER A 335 -3.72 10.26 3.11
N VAL A 336 -2.76 11.09 2.67
CA VAL A 336 -2.93 11.88 1.43
C VAL A 336 -2.39 11.11 0.22
N GLN A 337 -3.28 10.50 -0.56
CA GLN A 337 -2.91 9.64 -1.70
C GLN A 337 -2.73 10.48 -2.97
N PRO A 338 -1.50 10.56 -3.53
CA PRO A 338 -1.27 11.18 -4.84
C PRO A 338 -1.91 10.38 -5.97
N ALA A 339 -2.32 11.07 -7.04
CA ALA A 339 -2.97 10.44 -8.18
C ALA A 339 -1.94 9.82 -9.14
N THR A 340 -2.21 8.60 -9.58
CA THR A 340 -1.55 8.11 -10.80
C THR A 340 -2.35 8.54 -12.02
N SER A 341 -1.66 8.93 -13.09
CA SER A 341 -2.28 9.37 -14.35
C SER A 341 -1.89 8.43 -15.49
N PRO A 342 -2.80 7.55 -15.95
CA PRO A 342 -2.51 6.57 -16.99
C PRO A 342 -2.36 7.26 -18.35
N SER A 343 -1.45 6.75 -19.18
CA SER A 343 -1.22 7.23 -20.56
C SER A 343 -1.02 8.75 -20.66
N ALA A 344 -0.30 9.32 -19.70
CA ALA A 344 0.02 10.75 -19.65
C ALA A 344 -1.18 11.70 -19.68
N ALA A 345 -2.34 11.26 -19.18
CA ALA A 345 -3.56 12.07 -19.08
C ALA A 345 -3.52 13.08 -17.92
N TYR A 346 -2.44 13.84 -17.81
CA TYR A 346 -2.16 14.79 -16.73
C TYR A 346 -3.02 16.05 -16.79
N GLU A 347 -3.19 16.72 -15.65
CA GLU A 347 -3.69 18.09 -15.61
C GLU A 347 -2.56 19.09 -15.92
N SER A 348 -2.78 19.93 -16.94
CA SER A 348 -1.78 20.86 -17.46
C SER A 348 -2.05 22.32 -17.09
N ALA A 349 -3.24 22.60 -16.54
CA ALA A 349 -3.58 23.90 -15.97
C ALA A 349 -2.57 24.33 -14.90
N ASN A 350 -2.57 25.63 -14.57
CA ASN A 350 -1.75 26.21 -13.50
C ASN A 350 -0.24 25.87 -13.59
N ARG A 351 0.27 25.71 -14.83
CA ARG A 351 1.66 25.30 -15.13
C ARG A 351 1.98 23.90 -14.59
N GLY A 352 1.04 22.98 -14.76
CA GLY A 352 1.09 21.61 -14.25
C GLY A 352 0.45 21.51 -12.87
N THR A 353 -0.44 20.54 -12.73
CA THR A 353 -1.15 20.23 -11.49
C THR A 353 -1.08 18.73 -11.22
N GLU A 354 -0.66 18.37 -10.01
CA GLU A 354 -0.88 17.04 -9.45
C GLU A 354 -2.08 17.07 -8.50
N TYR A 355 -2.98 16.09 -8.61
CA TYR A 355 -4.12 15.95 -7.72
C TYR A 355 -3.89 14.84 -6.69
N PHE A 356 -4.53 14.97 -5.54
CA PHE A 356 -4.52 13.98 -4.46
C PHE A 356 -5.92 13.87 -3.88
N MET A 357 -6.20 12.77 -3.19
CA MET A 357 -7.37 12.65 -2.33
C MET A 357 -7.00 12.04 -0.98
N SER A 358 -7.78 12.36 0.05
CA SER A 358 -7.75 11.66 1.33
C SER A 358 -9.16 11.53 1.88
N ASP A 359 -9.37 10.53 2.73
CA ASP A 359 -10.54 10.48 3.59
C ASP A 359 -10.45 11.54 4.70
N LEU A 360 -11.50 11.60 5.53
CA LEU A 360 -11.65 12.47 6.69
C LEU A 360 -11.97 11.67 7.95
N ASP A 361 -11.76 10.35 7.95
CA ASP A 361 -11.82 9.56 9.19
C ASP A 361 -10.48 9.68 9.92
N PHE A 362 -10.26 10.86 10.51
CA PHE A 362 -9.02 11.21 11.21
C PHE A 362 -8.70 10.27 12.39
N SER A 363 -9.67 9.48 12.85
CA SER A 363 -9.45 8.52 13.92
C SER A 363 -8.55 7.37 13.49
N ALA A 364 -8.42 7.07 12.20
CA ALA A 364 -7.58 5.98 11.69
C ALA A 364 -6.07 6.16 11.97
N ALA A 365 -5.64 7.32 12.45
CA ALA A 365 -4.34 7.49 13.11
C ALA A 365 -4.50 7.75 14.61
N PRO A 366 -4.02 6.90 15.52
CA PRO A 366 -3.98 5.44 15.59
C PRO A 366 -5.16 4.87 16.44
N ALA A 367 -6.39 5.30 16.15
CA ALA A 367 -7.60 4.91 16.88
C ALA A 367 -8.62 4.21 15.95
N ILE A 368 -9.70 3.69 16.54
CA ILE A 368 -10.81 3.11 15.79
C ILE A 368 -11.54 4.26 15.07
N GLY A 369 -11.47 4.27 13.75
CA GLY A 369 -12.31 5.12 12.90
C GLY A 369 -13.79 4.96 13.25
N MET A 370 -14.53 6.05 13.43
CA MET A 370 -15.99 5.98 13.60
C MET A 370 -16.74 6.10 12.26
N GLY A 371 -16.01 6.42 11.19
CA GLY A 371 -16.49 6.74 9.85
C GLY A 371 -16.68 8.23 9.60
N ALA A 372 -16.72 8.58 8.33
CA ALA A 372 -16.86 9.94 7.84
C ALA A 372 -17.81 10.00 6.61
N SER A 373 -18.20 11.21 6.23
CA SER A 373 -19.04 11.49 5.05
C SER A 373 -18.53 12.69 4.27
N GLY A 374 -17.21 12.84 4.24
CA GLY A 374 -16.56 13.84 3.42
C GLY A 374 -15.21 13.35 2.91
N LEU A 375 -14.72 14.02 1.89
CA LEU A 375 -13.44 13.73 1.24
C LEU A 375 -12.65 15.04 1.14
N ALA A 376 -11.34 14.97 1.31
CA ALA A 376 -10.47 16.05 0.91
C ALA A 376 -9.93 15.81 -0.50
N VAL A 377 -9.99 16.84 -1.33
CA VAL A 377 -9.36 16.89 -2.65
C VAL A 377 -8.26 17.93 -2.59
N TRP A 378 -7.07 17.55 -3.03
CA TRP A 378 -5.88 18.39 -2.97
C TRP A 378 -5.35 18.65 -4.38
N ALA A 379 -4.71 19.80 -4.56
CA ALA A 379 -4.02 20.14 -5.80
C ALA A 379 -2.66 20.78 -5.49
N LEU A 380 -1.59 20.20 -6.02
CA LEU A 380 -0.27 20.79 -6.04
C LEU A 380 -0.04 21.40 -7.42
N THR A 381 0.03 22.73 -7.47
CA THR A 381 0.10 23.50 -8.73
C THR A 381 1.51 24.00 -9.02
N ASN A 382 1.73 24.47 -10.25
CA ASN A 382 3.02 24.97 -10.75
C ASN A 382 4.12 23.90 -10.70
N THR A 383 3.76 22.65 -10.95
CA THR A 383 4.68 21.50 -10.88
C THR A 383 5.78 21.56 -11.95
N ALA A 384 5.56 22.27 -13.07
CA ALA A 384 6.61 22.55 -14.05
C ALA A 384 7.80 23.34 -13.47
N SER A 385 7.63 24.00 -12.31
CA SER A 385 8.74 24.66 -11.62
C SER A 385 9.75 23.68 -11.01
N LEU A 386 9.38 22.41 -10.78
CA LEU A 386 10.22 21.39 -10.14
C LEU A 386 11.55 21.17 -10.89
N SER A 387 11.57 21.31 -12.22
CA SER A 387 12.78 21.13 -13.03
C SER A 387 13.71 22.36 -13.05
N THR A 388 13.35 23.44 -12.34
CA THR A 388 14.11 24.69 -12.28
C THR A 388 14.31 25.14 -10.84
N THR A 389 13.65 26.21 -10.42
CA THR A 389 13.54 26.63 -9.03
C THR A 389 12.13 26.26 -8.55
N PRO A 390 11.98 25.23 -7.71
CA PRO A 390 10.68 24.80 -7.25
C PRO A 390 9.90 25.93 -6.57
N ALA A 391 8.67 26.14 -7.02
CA ALA A 391 7.75 27.16 -6.52
C ALA A 391 6.31 26.64 -6.55
N VAL A 392 6.12 25.40 -6.08
CA VAL A 392 4.83 24.73 -6.05
C VAL A 392 3.92 25.30 -4.95
N GLY A 393 2.60 25.20 -5.14
CA GLY A 393 1.60 25.61 -4.16
C GLY A 393 0.57 24.52 -3.94
N LEU A 394 0.33 24.17 -2.66
CA LEU A 394 -0.64 23.14 -2.27
C LEU A 394 -1.94 23.78 -1.81
N ALA A 395 -3.06 23.32 -2.36
CA ALA A 395 -4.40 23.71 -1.95
C ALA A 395 -5.23 22.47 -1.59
N VAL A 396 -6.18 22.64 -0.67
CA VAL A 396 -7.16 21.61 -0.29
C VAL A 396 -8.58 22.16 -0.26
N THR A 397 -9.52 21.33 -0.67
CA THR A 397 -10.97 21.58 -0.51
C THR A 397 -11.64 20.32 0.01
N VAL A 398 -12.65 20.48 0.87
CA VAL A 398 -13.44 19.38 1.43
C VAL A 398 -14.82 19.35 0.80
N ILE A 399 -15.23 18.16 0.36
CA ILE A 399 -16.54 17.90 -0.24
C ILE A 399 -17.30 16.85 0.56
N GLY A 400 -18.63 16.87 0.48
CA GLY A 400 -19.46 15.81 1.06
C GLY A 400 -19.43 14.53 0.21
N SER A 401 -19.57 13.39 0.86
CA SER A 401 -19.66 12.06 0.23
C SER A 401 -20.73 11.20 0.90
N GLU A 402 -20.95 10.02 0.34
CA GLU A 402 -21.58 8.91 1.07
C GLU A 402 -20.71 8.50 2.28
N PHE A 403 -21.35 7.87 3.26
CA PHE A 403 -20.67 7.44 4.48
C PHE A 403 -19.72 6.28 4.19
N TYR A 404 -18.53 6.32 4.77
CA TYR A 404 -17.62 5.19 4.86
C TYR A 404 -17.10 5.13 6.29
N GLY A 405 -16.61 3.98 6.71
CA GLY A 405 -16.02 3.88 8.03
C GLY A 405 -15.41 2.54 8.33
N GLN A 406 -14.70 2.50 9.44
CA GLN A 406 -13.94 1.37 9.93
C GLN A 406 -14.62 -0.02 9.68
N PRO A 407 -14.00 -0.88 8.85
CA PRO A 407 -14.48 -2.25 8.63
C PRO A 407 -14.20 -3.16 9.84
N PRO A 408 -14.99 -4.23 10.06
CA PRO A 408 -14.62 -5.32 10.97
C PRO A 408 -13.54 -6.23 10.36
N ASN A 409 -12.81 -6.97 11.20
CA ASN A 409 -11.98 -8.09 10.73
C ASN A 409 -12.86 -9.17 10.06
N ALA A 410 -12.34 -9.76 8.99
CA ALA A 410 -13.09 -10.64 8.11
C ALA A 410 -13.07 -12.09 8.62
N GLU A 411 -14.25 -12.69 8.68
CA GLU A 411 -14.37 -14.16 8.68
C GLU A 411 -13.81 -14.74 7.38
N GLN A 412 -13.38 -15.99 7.45
CA GLN A 412 -12.94 -16.76 6.29
C GLN A 412 -13.48 -18.19 6.34
N LYS A 413 -13.56 -18.82 5.18
CA LYS A 413 -14.03 -20.19 5.03
C LYS A 413 -13.11 -21.16 5.78
N SER A 414 -13.71 -22.10 6.50
CA SER A 414 -12.95 -23.15 7.18
C SER A 414 -12.30 -24.13 6.19
N GLY A 415 -11.09 -24.57 6.51
CA GLY A 415 -10.33 -25.56 5.77
C GLY A 415 -9.23 -26.18 6.64
N GLU A 416 -8.37 -26.98 6.04
CA GLU A 416 -7.22 -27.58 6.72
C GLU A 416 -6.20 -26.50 7.12
N LEU A 417 -5.73 -26.53 8.37
CA LEU A 417 -4.77 -25.59 8.93
C LEU A 417 -3.44 -26.30 9.19
N PHE A 418 -2.39 -26.00 8.44
CA PHE A 418 -1.10 -26.63 8.68
C PHE A 418 -0.44 -26.04 9.94
N LEU A 419 -0.35 -24.72 10.04
CA LEU A 419 0.28 -24.04 11.17
C LEU A 419 -0.67 -23.96 12.37
N GLY A 420 -1.96 -23.69 12.12
CA GLY A 420 -2.99 -23.70 13.16
C GLY A 420 -3.04 -25.05 13.90
N ASP A 421 -3.09 -26.17 13.18
CA ASP A 421 -3.10 -27.50 13.82
C ASP A 421 -1.79 -27.80 14.57
N ALA A 422 -0.64 -27.42 13.98
CA ALA A 422 0.67 -27.63 14.59
C ALA A 422 0.87 -26.80 15.88
N THR A 423 0.16 -25.68 16.01
CA THR A 423 0.24 -24.78 17.18
C THR A 423 -0.98 -24.90 18.10
N HIS A 424 -1.96 -25.74 17.75
CA HIS A 424 -3.22 -25.91 18.48
C HIS A 424 -4.07 -24.63 18.56
N ASN A 425 -4.03 -23.81 17.52
CA ASN A 425 -4.83 -22.59 17.40
C ASN A 425 -6.02 -22.81 16.44
N PRO A 426 -7.18 -22.18 16.69
CA PRO A 426 -8.33 -22.23 15.79
C PRO A 426 -8.09 -21.37 14.54
N LEU A 427 -9.00 -21.47 13.57
CA LEU A 427 -9.02 -20.58 12.40
C LEU A 427 -9.08 -19.11 12.84
N ALA A 428 -8.09 -18.32 12.43
CA ALA A 428 -8.03 -16.88 12.69
C ALA A 428 -9.00 -16.09 11.79
N LEU A 429 -9.39 -14.89 12.22
CA LEU A 429 -9.96 -13.89 11.32
C LEU A 429 -8.86 -13.31 10.41
N VAL A 430 -9.26 -12.59 9.37
CA VAL A 430 -8.37 -11.92 8.41
C VAL A 430 -8.47 -10.41 8.62
N ALA A 431 -7.36 -9.72 8.83
CA ALA A 431 -7.35 -8.29 9.12
C ALA A 431 -7.89 -7.49 7.93
N ALA A 432 -8.88 -6.63 8.18
CA ALA A 432 -9.37 -5.64 7.20
C ALA A 432 -8.69 -4.27 7.38
N ASN A 433 -7.90 -4.11 8.45
CA ASN A 433 -7.23 -2.87 8.85
C ASN A 433 -8.21 -1.71 9.03
N ASP A 434 -7.96 -0.58 8.39
CA ASP A 434 -8.72 0.68 8.49
C ASP A 434 -9.40 1.03 7.16
N ASP A 435 -10.07 2.19 7.12
CA ASP A 435 -10.75 2.78 5.97
C ASP A 435 -9.88 3.78 5.20
N ARG A 436 -8.54 3.68 5.29
CA ARG A 436 -7.66 4.60 4.57
C ARG A 436 -7.84 4.50 3.06
N MET A 437 -7.74 5.64 2.40
CA MET A 437 -7.88 5.74 0.95
C MET A 437 -6.85 4.94 0.17
N ASN A 438 -7.33 4.11 -0.74
CA ASN A 438 -6.56 3.25 -1.64
C ASN A 438 -7.02 3.38 -3.10
N GLN A 439 -6.12 3.01 -4.01
CA GLN A 439 -5.43 3.96 -4.90
C GLN A 439 -6.27 5.06 -5.58
N VAL A 440 -5.69 6.28 -5.66
CA VAL A 440 -6.22 7.42 -6.43
C VAL A 440 -5.68 7.41 -7.86
N VAL A 441 -6.59 7.52 -8.83
CA VAL A 441 -6.26 7.63 -10.26
C VAL A 441 -6.90 8.88 -10.84
N PHE A 442 -6.13 9.71 -11.55
CA PHE A 442 -6.66 10.80 -12.36
C PHE A 442 -6.81 10.35 -13.82
N ALA A 443 -8.04 10.13 -14.25
CA ALA A 443 -8.34 9.68 -15.62
C ALA A 443 -9.66 10.25 -16.11
N ASN A 444 -9.67 10.69 -17.38
CA ASN A 444 -10.86 11.27 -18.04
C ASN A 444 -11.47 12.45 -17.25
N GLY A 445 -10.59 13.33 -16.74
CA GLY A 445 -10.95 14.52 -15.96
C GLY A 445 -11.58 14.22 -14.61
N LYS A 446 -11.33 13.04 -14.04
CA LYS A 446 -11.90 12.57 -12.77
C LYS A 446 -10.84 11.90 -11.92
N LEU A 447 -10.96 12.07 -10.61
CA LEU A 447 -10.27 11.30 -9.60
C LEU A 447 -11.13 10.10 -9.23
N TRP A 448 -10.51 8.92 -9.15
CA TRP A 448 -11.15 7.66 -8.80
C TRP A 448 -10.41 7.07 -7.61
N ALA A 449 -11.13 6.71 -6.56
CA ALA A 449 -10.55 6.17 -5.34
C ALA A 449 -11.49 5.19 -4.66
N GLY A 450 -10.94 4.33 -3.81
CA GLY A 450 -11.67 3.42 -2.94
C GLY A 450 -11.18 3.48 -1.50
N VAL A 451 -12.01 3.04 -0.57
CA VAL A 451 -11.66 2.79 0.84
C VAL A 451 -12.28 1.46 1.26
N ASN A 452 -11.65 0.76 2.20
CA ASN A 452 -12.42 -0.24 2.95
C ASN A 452 -13.55 0.48 3.68
N SER A 453 -14.71 -0.17 3.79
CA SER A 453 -15.83 0.39 4.55
C SER A 453 -16.65 -0.71 5.17
N ALA A 454 -17.10 -0.52 6.42
CA ALA A 454 -18.21 -1.30 6.95
C ALA A 454 -19.42 -1.16 6.03
N VAL A 455 -20.03 -2.29 5.67
CA VAL A 455 -21.27 -2.36 4.89
C VAL A 455 -22.18 -3.44 5.46
N GLN A 456 -23.48 -3.28 5.27
CA GLN A 456 -24.47 -4.28 5.66
C GLN A 456 -25.44 -4.55 4.51
N THR A 457 -25.25 -5.68 3.81
CA THR A 457 -26.22 -6.13 2.81
C THR A 457 -27.55 -6.55 3.48
N ALA A 458 -28.64 -6.61 2.70
CA ALA A 458 -30.01 -6.71 3.24
C ALA A 458 -30.26 -7.89 4.21
N ASN A 459 -29.47 -8.97 4.12
CA ASN A 459 -29.63 -10.19 4.92
C ASN A 459 -28.35 -10.63 5.63
N GLY A 460 -27.33 -9.76 5.73
CA GLY A 460 -26.02 -10.10 6.29
C GLY A 460 -25.63 -9.33 7.55
N PRO A 461 -24.61 -9.81 8.28
CA PRO A 461 -23.97 -9.02 9.33
C PRO A 461 -23.24 -7.83 8.71
N THR A 462 -22.73 -6.93 9.55
CA THR A 462 -21.77 -5.93 9.10
C THR A 462 -20.51 -6.65 8.60
N ARG A 463 -20.07 -6.36 7.38
CA ARG A 463 -18.88 -6.93 6.73
C ARG A 463 -17.95 -5.81 6.27
N ALA A 464 -16.72 -6.16 5.94
CA ALA A 464 -15.85 -5.27 5.18
C ALA A 464 -16.32 -5.26 3.71
N GLY A 465 -16.59 -4.08 3.18
CA GLY A 465 -16.87 -3.82 1.77
C GLY A 465 -15.94 -2.73 1.24
N ALA A 466 -16.18 -2.29 0.02
CA ALA A 466 -15.45 -1.17 -0.57
C ALA A 466 -16.39 -0.01 -0.85
N ALA A 467 -16.13 1.17 -0.29
CA ALA A 467 -16.76 2.39 -0.78
C ALA A 467 -15.89 2.98 -1.90
N TYR A 468 -16.50 3.47 -2.97
CA TYR A 468 -15.79 4.07 -4.10
C TYR A 468 -16.28 5.51 -4.35
N PHE A 469 -15.36 6.35 -4.83
CA PHE A 469 -15.62 7.75 -5.11
C PHE A 469 -15.04 8.12 -6.48
N ILE A 470 -15.85 8.80 -7.29
CA ILE A 470 -15.49 9.33 -8.59
C ILE A 470 -15.78 10.83 -8.54
N VAL A 471 -14.73 11.63 -8.50
CA VAL A 471 -14.78 13.06 -8.20
C VAL A 471 -14.28 13.85 -9.41
N THR A 472 -14.96 14.92 -9.79
CA THR A 472 -14.44 15.87 -10.78
C THR A 472 -13.76 17.03 -10.04
N PRO A 473 -12.41 17.11 -10.08
CA PRO A 473 -11.70 18.28 -9.60
C PRO A 473 -11.78 19.43 -10.62
N SER A 474 -11.59 20.65 -10.14
CA SER A 474 -11.43 21.85 -10.95
C SER A 474 -10.63 22.87 -10.18
N ASP A 475 -9.52 23.33 -10.76
CA ASP A 475 -8.65 24.39 -10.22
C ASP A 475 -8.67 25.65 -11.10
N ALA A 476 -9.79 25.84 -11.84
CA ALA A 476 -9.99 26.98 -12.73
C ALA A 476 -9.81 28.31 -11.97
N ASN A 477 -9.06 29.23 -12.58
CA ASN A 477 -8.72 30.54 -12.00
C ASN A 477 -7.94 30.47 -10.67
N GLY A 478 -7.22 29.37 -10.41
CA GLY A 478 -6.37 29.21 -9.23
C GLY A 478 -7.14 28.95 -7.94
N THR A 479 -8.42 28.58 -8.01
CA THR A 479 -9.23 28.19 -6.85
C THR A 479 -9.63 26.73 -6.98
N LEU A 480 -9.20 25.89 -6.05
CA LEU A 480 -9.55 24.48 -6.02
C LEU A 480 -11.01 24.28 -5.61
N SER A 481 -11.73 23.51 -6.42
CA SER A 481 -13.10 23.06 -6.21
C SER A 481 -13.21 21.60 -6.67
N ALA A 482 -14.18 20.88 -6.13
CA ALA A 482 -14.44 19.50 -6.52
C ALA A 482 -15.92 19.15 -6.34
N SER A 483 -16.37 18.11 -7.04
CA SER A 483 -17.72 17.57 -6.86
C SER A 483 -17.74 16.06 -7.11
N VAL A 484 -18.52 15.33 -6.33
CA VAL A 484 -18.76 13.90 -6.57
C VAL A 484 -19.56 13.75 -7.87
N THR A 485 -19.00 13.06 -8.85
CA THR A 485 -19.71 12.62 -10.06
C THR A 485 -20.53 11.36 -9.78
N LYS A 486 -19.92 10.40 -9.08
CA LYS A 486 -20.51 9.11 -8.77
C LYS A 486 -19.81 8.52 -7.55
N GLN A 487 -20.55 7.81 -6.72
CA GLN A 487 -20.04 7.11 -5.56
C GLN A 487 -20.98 5.92 -5.27
N GLY A 488 -20.56 5.04 -4.37
CA GLY A 488 -21.35 3.92 -3.92
C GLY A 488 -20.49 2.87 -3.23
N TYR A 489 -20.99 1.63 -3.20
CA TYR A 489 -20.33 0.52 -2.53
C TYR A 489 -20.24 -0.70 -3.44
N ALA A 490 -19.16 -1.46 -3.30
CA ALA A 490 -19.07 -2.86 -3.69
C ALA A 490 -19.21 -3.73 -2.43
N ALA A 491 -20.08 -4.73 -2.50
CA ALA A 491 -20.29 -5.68 -1.41
C ALA A 491 -20.81 -7.00 -1.98
N VAL A 492 -20.42 -8.13 -1.40
CA VAL A 492 -21.06 -9.44 -1.67
C VAL A 492 -21.84 -9.83 -0.43
N ASN A 493 -23.03 -10.38 -0.61
CA ASN A 493 -23.85 -10.82 0.53
C ASN A 493 -23.10 -11.91 1.32
N GLN A 494 -22.97 -11.72 2.64
CA GLN A 494 -22.23 -12.58 3.60
C GLN A 494 -20.69 -12.54 3.54
N GLU A 495 -20.09 -12.00 2.48
CA GLU A 495 -18.65 -12.02 2.27
C GLU A 495 -18.01 -10.64 2.53
N ASN A 496 -16.68 -10.64 2.62
CA ASN A 496 -15.85 -9.46 2.83
C ASN A 496 -15.05 -9.14 1.56
N LEU A 497 -14.88 -7.84 1.30
CA LEU A 497 -14.00 -7.30 0.27
C LEU A 497 -12.93 -6.49 0.97
N LEU A 498 -11.67 -6.89 0.80
CA LEU A 498 -10.53 -6.26 1.49
C LEU A 498 -9.64 -5.52 0.50
N PHE A 499 -9.18 -4.35 0.93
CA PHE A 499 -8.14 -3.53 0.31
C PHE A 499 -8.43 -3.15 -1.14
N PRO A 500 -9.52 -2.40 -1.42
CA PRO A 500 -9.91 -2.06 -2.78
C PRO A 500 -8.88 -1.14 -3.45
N SER A 501 -8.49 -1.49 -4.68
CA SER A 501 -7.70 -0.63 -5.55
C SER A 501 -8.34 -0.47 -6.93
N ILE A 502 -8.25 0.73 -7.49
CA ILE A 502 -8.90 1.08 -8.75
C ILE A 502 -7.84 1.37 -9.83
N GLY A 503 -7.98 0.73 -10.98
CA GLY A 503 -7.26 1.08 -12.20
C GLY A 503 -8.23 1.59 -13.26
N VAL A 504 -7.89 2.68 -13.95
CA VAL A 504 -8.77 3.31 -14.94
C VAL A 504 -8.00 3.58 -16.22
N THR A 505 -8.56 3.25 -17.37
CA THR A 505 -7.99 3.62 -18.67
C THR A 505 -8.17 5.12 -18.93
N SER A 506 -7.40 5.68 -19.87
CA SER A 506 -7.52 7.11 -20.25
C SER A 506 -8.93 7.50 -20.74
N THR A 507 -9.73 6.52 -21.20
CA THR A 507 -11.12 6.72 -21.64
C THR A 507 -12.15 6.66 -20.51
N GLY A 508 -11.73 6.45 -19.25
CA GLY A 508 -12.62 6.40 -18.09
C GLY A 508 -13.35 5.07 -17.90
N LYS A 509 -12.79 3.97 -18.43
CA LYS A 509 -13.23 2.59 -18.14
C LYS A 509 -12.31 2.01 -17.08
N GLY A 510 -12.86 1.54 -15.97
CA GLY A 510 -12.04 1.08 -14.84
C GLY A 510 -12.42 -0.29 -14.31
N ILE A 511 -11.52 -0.81 -13.49
CA ILE A 511 -11.67 -2.01 -12.67
C ILE A 511 -11.41 -1.62 -11.22
N ILE A 512 -12.21 -2.14 -10.30
CA ILE A 512 -11.92 -2.19 -8.87
C ILE A 512 -11.56 -3.64 -8.50
N THR A 513 -10.39 -3.84 -7.89
CA THR A 513 -9.90 -5.15 -7.42
C THR A 513 -9.87 -5.20 -5.91
N PHE A 514 -9.99 -6.38 -5.32
CA PHE A 514 -9.96 -6.62 -3.87
C PHE A 514 -9.78 -8.12 -3.59
N THR A 515 -9.36 -8.45 -2.36
CA THR A 515 -9.50 -9.82 -1.87
C THR A 515 -10.97 -10.09 -1.53
N LEU A 516 -11.56 -11.16 -2.07
CA LEU A 516 -12.84 -11.71 -1.62
C LEU A 516 -12.59 -12.82 -0.61
N VAL A 517 -13.15 -12.70 0.59
CA VAL A 517 -13.01 -13.69 1.67
C VAL A 517 -14.24 -13.69 2.56
N GLY A 518 -14.65 -14.85 3.04
CA GLY A 518 -15.80 -14.97 3.93
C GLY A 518 -16.20 -16.41 4.14
N PRO A 519 -17.36 -16.67 4.76
CA PRO A 519 -17.81 -18.03 5.05
C PRO A 519 -17.83 -18.96 3.82
N ASP A 520 -18.10 -18.43 2.62
CA ASP A 520 -18.20 -19.23 1.40
C ASP A 520 -16.91 -19.25 0.57
N PHE A 521 -16.00 -18.28 0.80
CA PHE A 521 -14.77 -18.10 0.03
C PHE A 521 -13.50 -18.11 0.89
N PHE A 522 -12.54 -18.93 0.48
CA PHE A 522 -11.14 -18.73 0.86
C PHE A 522 -10.63 -17.40 0.28
N PRO A 523 -9.58 -16.79 0.86
CA PRO A 523 -9.02 -15.56 0.30
C PRO A 523 -8.69 -15.71 -1.18
N SER A 524 -9.44 -14.98 -2.01
CA SER A 524 -9.48 -15.09 -3.47
C SER A 524 -9.26 -13.73 -4.11
N THR A 525 -8.59 -13.69 -5.26
CA THR A 525 -8.49 -12.46 -6.05
C THR A 525 -9.79 -12.24 -6.82
N ALA A 526 -10.43 -11.09 -6.62
CA ALA A 526 -11.68 -10.73 -7.29
C ALA A 526 -11.67 -9.28 -7.78
N TYR A 527 -12.50 -9.01 -8.78
CA TYR A 527 -12.60 -7.68 -9.39
C TYR A 527 -14.00 -7.40 -9.93
N ALA A 528 -14.28 -6.13 -10.22
CA ALA A 528 -15.50 -5.72 -10.93
C ALA A 528 -15.22 -4.52 -11.85
N SER A 529 -15.99 -4.40 -12.94
CA SER A 529 -15.97 -3.17 -13.75
C SER A 529 -16.53 -2.00 -12.95
N ILE A 530 -15.94 -0.81 -13.09
CA ILE A 530 -16.43 0.43 -12.52
C ILE A 530 -16.45 1.55 -13.57
N ASN A 531 -17.53 2.34 -13.58
CA ASN A 531 -17.61 3.53 -14.44
C ASN A 531 -18.43 4.66 -13.80
N ALA A 532 -18.28 5.87 -14.32
CA ALA A 532 -18.88 7.09 -13.78
C ALA A 532 -20.41 7.21 -13.98
N SER A 533 -21.03 6.30 -14.72
CA SER A 533 -22.48 6.31 -14.97
C SER A 533 -23.24 5.33 -14.08
N THR A 534 -22.87 4.04 -14.12
CA THR A 534 -23.57 2.98 -13.39
C THR A 534 -22.93 2.67 -12.05
N GLY A 535 -21.63 2.92 -11.88
CA GLY A 535 -20.88 2.48 -10.70
C GLY A 535 -20.26 1.10 -10.90
N VAL A 536 -20.12 0.35 -9.80
CA VAL A 536 -19.55 -1.00 -9.77
C VAL A 536 -20.56 -2.03 -10.29
N GLY A 537 -20.11 -2.93 -11.16
CA GLY A 537 -20.89 -4.03 -11.74
C GLY A 537 -20.86 -5.32 -10.92
N ASP A 538 -21.08 -6.45 -11.59
CA ASP A 538 -20.97 -7.78 -10.99
C ASP A 538 -19.51 -8.11 -10.63
N ILE A 539 -19.33 -8.97 -9.64
CA ILE A 539 -18.02 -9.36 -9.11
C ILE A 539 -17.55 -10.65 -9.77
N HIS A 540 -16.35 -10.60 -10.34
CA HIS A 540 -15.67 -11.67 -11.03
C HIS A 540 -14.57 -12.23 -10.13
N ILE A 541 -14.52 -13.55 -9.96
CA ILE A 541 -13.41 -14.21 -9.25
C ILE A 541 -12.30 -14.45 -10.28
N ALA A 542 -11.20 -13.70 -10.20
CA ALA A 542 -10.06 -13.83 -11.08
C ALA A 542 -9.23 -15.09 -10.76
N ALA A 543 -9.00 -15.35 -9.46
CA ALA A 543 -8.37 -16.57 -8.98
C ALA A 543 -9.00 -17.02 -7.67
N PRO A 544 -9.63 -18.21 -7.62
CA PRO A 544 -10.20 -18.74 -6.38
C PRO A 544 -9.09 -19.21 -5.43
N GLY A 545 -9.19 -18.81 -4.16
CA GLY A 545 -8.34 -19.32 -3.09
C GLY A 545 -8.57 -20.82 -2.86
N GLN A 546 -7.52 -21.53 -2.47
CA GLN A 546 -7.54 -22.99 -2.29
C GLN A 546 -7.42 -23.45 -0.82
N GLY A 547 -7.31 -22.52 0.13
CA GLY A 547 -7.26 -22.80 1.56
C GLY A 547 -7.41 -21.53 2.40
N PRO A 548 -7.58 -21.68 3.73
CA PRO A 548 -7.63 -20.53 4.63
C PRO A 548 -6.27 -19.82 4.69
N GLU A 549 -6.29 -18.55 5.06
CA GLU A 549 -5.12 -17.86 5.60
C GLU A 549 -4.70 -18.55 6.90
N ASP A 550 -3.47 -19.04 6.93
CA ASP A 550 -2.90 -19.94 7.94
C ASP A 550 -1.48 -19.48 8.33
N GLY A 551 -1.38 -18.17 8.53
CA GLY A 551 -0.19 -17.41 8.86
C GLY A 551 0.14 -17.30 10.33
N PHE A 552 1.42 -17.06 10.63
CA PHE A 552 1.94 -16.96 11.99
C PHE A 552 1.40 -15.74 12.75
N THR A 553 0.96 -14.69 12.05
CA THR A 553 0.38 -13.50 12.68
C THR A 553 -0.99 -13.78 13.31
N GLY A 554 -1.70 -14.79 12.80
CA GLY A 554 -3.03 -15.19 13.29
C GLY A 554 -3.03 -16.02 14.57
N TYR A 555 -1.87 -16.45 15.07
CA TYR A 555 -1.78 -17.45 16.12
C TYR A 555 -0.89 -17.00 17.29
N ASP A 556 -1.21 -17.45 18.51
CA ASP A 556 -0.26 -17.36 19.61
C ASP A 556 0.83 -18.42 19.38
N ASN A 557 1.97 -17.97 18.87
CA ASN A 557 3.08 -18.83 18.49
C ASN A 557 4.35 -18.41 19.24
N PRO A 558 4.94 -19.30 20.07
CA PRO A 558 6.16 -19.01 20.83
C PRO A 558 7.40 -18.76 19.95
N ARG A 559 7.34 -19.07 18.64
CA ARG A 559 8.42 -18.81 17.67
C ARG A 559 8.30 -17.45 16.99
N ALA A 560 7.08 -16.93 16.86
CA ALA A 560 6.74 -15.67 16.20
C ALA A 560 5.44 -15.13 16.83
N PRO A 561 5.50 -14.25 17.84
CA PRO A 561 4.32 -13.83 18.57
C PRO A 561 3.34 -13.08 17.65
N GLY A 562 2.19 -13.69 17.38
CA GLY A 562 1.04 -13.07 16.71
C GLY A 562 0.04 -12.48 17.71
N ALA A 563 -1.03 -11.87 17.21
CA ALA A 563 -2.09 -11.29 18.06
C ALA A 563 -3.09 -12.32 18.59
N GLY A 564 -2.95 -13.60 18.21
CA GLY A 564 -3.68 -14.73 18.78
C GLY A 564 -4.97 -15.14 18.07
N ASP A 565 -5.65 -14.22 17.37
CA ASP A 565 -6.97 -14.50 16.77
C ASP A 565 -7.24 -13.82 15.40
N VAL A 566 -6.33 -12.97 14.91
CA VAL A 566 -6.47 -12.21 13.64
C VAL A 566 -5.15 -12.24 12.88
N ALA A 567 -5.16 -12.82 11.68
CA ALA A 567 -4.03 -12.84 10.76
C ALA A 567 -3.93 -11.51 10.00
N ARG A 568 -2.70 -11.01 9.82
CA ARG A 568 -2.43 -9.86 8.95
C ARG A 568 -2.76 -10.23 7.51
N TRP A 569 -3.38 -9.32 6.77
CA TRP A 569 -3.70 -9.45 5.35
C TRP A 569 -3.43 -8.10 4.68
N GLY A 570 -2.85 -8.11 3.47
CA GLY A 570 -2.16 -6.99 2.78
C GLY A 570 -2.68 -5.60 3.11
N ASP A 571 -1.84 -4.62 3.47
CA ASP A 571 -2.29 -3.26 3.79
C ASP A 571 -2.87 -2.51 2.58
N TYR A 572 -2.60 -3.00 1.37
CA TYR A 572 -3.09 -2.49 0.10
C TYR A 572 -2.92 -3.51 -1.04
N THR A 573 -3.81 -3.45 -2.03
CA THR A 573 -3.68 -4.13 -3.32
C THR A 573 -3.28 -3.14 -4.42
N ALA A 574 -3.04 -3.59 -5.67
CA ALA A 574 -2.65 -2.69 -6.76
C ALA A 574 -3.46 -2.88 -8.04
N ALA A 575 -3.77 -1.77 -8.72
CA ALA A 575 -4.38 -1.77 -10.04
C ALA A 575 -3.87 -0.59 -10.89
N VAL A 576 -3.47 -0.87 -12.14
CA VAL A 576 -2.88 0.11 -13.08
C VAL A 576 -3.41 -0.11 -14.49
N ALA A 577 -3.54 0.94 -15.29
CA ALA A 577 -3.92 0.80 -16.69
C ALA A 577 -2.72 0.72 -17.62
N ASP A 578 -2.83 -0.10 -18.66
CA ASP A 578 -1.88 -0.23 -19.76
C ASP A 578 -2.68 -0.28 -21.08
N GLY A 579 -2.68 0.83 -21.80
CA GLY A 579 -3.54 1.04 -22.96
C GLY A 579 -5.02 0.94 -22.59
N ASN A 580 -5.72 0.00 -23.21
CA ASN A 580 -7.15 -0.25 -22.99
C ASN A 580 -7.43 -1.34 -21.95
N SER A 581 -6.39 -1.95 -21.37
CA SER A 581 -6.56 -2.95 -20.32
C SER A 581 -6.23 -2.35 -18.97
N VAL A 582 -6.86 -2.89 -17.93
CA VAL A 582 -6.44 -2.68 -16.55
C VAL A 582 -5.77 -3.94 -16.07
N TRP A 583 -4.57 -3.78 -15.53
CA TRP A 583 -3.82 -4.80 -14.81
C TRP A 583 -4.05 -4.62 -13.33
N PHE A 584 -4.12 -5.73 -12.60
CA PHE A 584 -4.27 -5.72 -11.16
C PHE A 584 -3.54 -6.88 -10.52
N ALA A 585 -3.18 -6.72 -9.26
CA ALA A 585 -2.57 -7.74 -8.43
C ALA A 585 -3.17 -7.69 -7.03
N THR A 586 -3.45 -8.85 -6.48
CA THR A 586 -4.15 -9.00 -5.20
C THR A 586 -3.68 -10.28 -4.54
N GLU A 587 -3.65 -10.26 -3.22
CA GLU A 587 -3.30 -11.36 -2.35
C GLU A 587 -4.36 -12.46 -2.44
N PHE A 588 -3.94 -13.72 -2.38
CA PHE A 588 -4.82 -14.88 -2.30
C PHE A 588 -4.07 -16.11 -1.78
N ILE A 589 -4.80 -17.17 -1.46
CA ILE A 589 -4.19 -18.46 -1.11
C ILE A 589 -4.13 -19.37 -2.34
N ALA A 590 -2.96 -19.42 -2.97
CA ALA A 590 -2.77 -20.10 -4.25
C ALA A 590 -2.96 -21.62 -4.20
N HIS A 591 -2.67 -22.25 -3.06
CA HIS A 591 -2.68 -23.71 -2.93
C HIS A 591 -3.26 -24.15 -1.57
N PRO A 592 -3.74 -25.40 -1.45
CA PRO A 592 -4.13 -25.97 -0.16
C PRO A 592 -2.97 -25.92 0.84
N SER A 593 -3.29 -25.94 2.13
CA SER A 593 -2.30 -25.79 3.22
C SER A 593 -1.21 -26.86 3.24
N THR A 594 -1.42 -28.01 2.60
CA THR A 594 -0.45 -29.11 2.45
C THR A 594 0.58 -28.91 1.32
N ASP A 595 0.38 -27.94 0.43
CA ASP A 595 1.29 -27.69 -0.69
C ASP A 595 2.46 -26.79 -0.26
N LEU A 596 3.62 -27.40 -0.05
CA LEU A 596 4.84 -26.72 0.38
C LEU A 596 5.58 -25.97 -0.74
N THR A 597 5.00 -25.88 -1.95
CA THR A 597 5.65 -25.16 -3.07
C THR A 597 5.36 -23.66 -3.06
N THR A 598 4.36 -23.21 -2.30
CA THR A 598 3.96 -21.78 -2.24
C THR A 598 3.96 -21.20 -0.84
N ARG A 599 4.19 -22.03 0.18
CA ARG A 599 4.21 -21.62 1.59
C ARG A 599 5.54 -21.99 2.24
N THR A 600 5.84 -21.30 3.34
CA THR A 600 6.79 -21.79 4.35
C THR A 600 6.03 -22.41 5.52
N ALA A 601 6.73 -22.82 6.59
CA ALA A 601 6.04 -23.25 7.81
C ALA A 601 5.23 -22.11 8.45
N LEU A 602 5.60 -20.85 8.21
CA LEU A 602 5.06 -19.70 8.94
C LEU A 602 3.95 -18.95 8.20
N ALA A 603 3.87 -19.02 6.86
CA ALA A 603 2.87 -18.27 6.09
C ALA A 603 2.61 -18.91 4.74
N ASN A 604 1.40 -18.71 4.17
CA ASN A 604 0.93 -19.38 2.96
C ASN A 604 0.35 -18.46 1.87
N TRP A 605 0.49 -17.15 2.00
CA TRP A 605 -0.01 -16.21 1.00
C TRP A 605 0.74 -16.27 -0.34
N ALA A 606 0.04 -15.87 -1.39
CA ALA A 606 0.55 -15.60 -2.73
C ALA A 606 -0.16 -14.39 -3.33
N THR A 607 0.30 -13.92 -4.48
CA THR A 607 -0.38 -12.89 -5.27
C THR A 607 -0.84 -13.45 -6.61
N PHE A 608 -1.93 -12.93 -7.15
CA PHE A 608 -2.38 -13.21 -8.50
C PHE A 608 -2.38 -11.94 -9.33
N VAL A 609 -1.58 -11.92 -10.39
CA VAL A 609 -1.49 -10.81 -11.33
C VAL A 609 -2.36 -11.10 -12.54
N ALA A 610 -3.26 -10.18 -12.88
CA ALA A 610 -4.19 -10.34 -13.99
C ALA A 610 -4.35 -9.06 -14.80
N HIS A 611 -4.91 -9.21 -15.99
CA HIS A 611 -5.34 -8.12 -16.85
C HIS A 611 -6.72 -8.40 -17.43
N VAL A 612 -7.41 -7.32 -17.77
CA VAL A 612 -8.75 -7.39 -18.35
C VAL A 612 -9.07 -6.10 -19.10
N THR A 613 -9.96 -6.18 -20.10
CA THR A 613 -10.49 -5.01 -20.79
C THR A 613 -11.90 -4.68 -20.25
N PRO A 614 -12.06 -3.56 -19.51
CA PRO A 614 -13.31 -3.14 -18.84
C PRO A 614 -14.42 -2.60 -19.76
#